data_AF-D6TNQ3-F1
#
_entry.id   AF-D6TNQ3-F1
#
_cell.length_a   1.000
_cell.length_b   1.000
_cell.length_c   1.000
_cell.angle_alpha   90.00
_cell.angle_beta   90.00
_cell.angle_gamma   90.00
#
_symmetry.space_group_name_H-M   'P 1'
#
loop_
_entity.id
_entity.type
_entity.pdbx_description
1 polymer ?
#
loop_
_entity_poly.entity_id
_entity_poly.type
_entity_poly.pdbx_seq_one_letter_code
_entity_poly.pdbx_strand_id
1 'polypeptide(L)'
;MQHVLPRMTKCGLRILVLSAFLMVTFAFLPRPAHASQTYFSDGFESGNTSKWTFNNSDQNGQSTVQSQVTHTGSYALALTNTFNPGQISYVYTALSSARTSAYTRFYVRYSTFDGLSSGTELAIGRNNNDRSVWGVDFDRDIHGLDVYFWDGQGNLHSFISPSNIFKVNTWYCVEVYVNSVTSGHGEVWVNGSSIGSVDADLSNANPYARLMFFDKIATTTYIDDVVVADTYNGPTNAGPDVNFAPSSVDFNEQGVNSTASRTVTFSNTGASALGINSIGVTGTNASDFSQTNTCGSSLASGASCDITVSFTPPVAGDRSASLAIATSASVTSYSIPLNGTGVTQVSYFQDDFETGNFTKWTFTNADSTGQASAQTTVVHGGTHAAAFINSANQYSYIYTTMPSGPVTQSYTRLYFRISDLSIGTDIALGRNNNGNNAWEIVYNANTKALDTFIWGNGGQVYTLSSPANGIQADTWYSVEIGLNQATSGHAELWLNGTSAGSINNDLSTTNPFSRLMILNSSTNRLYVDDINVSASYNGPIN
;
A
#
# COMPACT_ATOMS: atom_id res chain seq x y z
N MET A 1 77.04 -40.21 -21.47
CA MET A 1 77.81 -39.71 -22.63
C MET A 1 76.80 -39.46 -23.74
N GLN A 2 76.42 -38.18 -23.98
CA GLN A 2 76.99 -37.33 -25.05
C GLN A 2 76.65 -37.90 -26.44
N HIS A 3 76.09 -37.18 -27.42
CA HIS A 3 76.16 -35.76 -27.80
C HIS A 3 75.16 -35.59 -29.00
N VAL A 4 74.33 -34.54 -29.14
CA VAL A 4 74.57 -33.23 -29.79
C VAL A 4 73.58 -32.99 -30.95
N LEU A 5 72.91 -31.84 -30.88
CA LEU A 5 72.11 -31.17 -31.92
C LEU A 5 72.99 -30.61 -33.07
N PRO A 6 72.37 -30.26 -34.21
CA PRO A 6 72.57 -28.94 -34.81
C PRO A 6 71.23 -28.17 -34.91
N ARG A 7 71.11 -26.93 -34.38
CA ARG A 7 71.28 -25.61 -35.07
C ARG A 7 70.33 -25.43 -36.28
N MET A 8 69.57 -24.33 -36.49
CA MET A 8 69.47 -22.99 -35.88
C MET A 8 68.31 -22.21 -36.58
N THR A 9 67.50 -21.44 -35.83
CA THR A 9 66.92 -20.07 -36.12
C THR A 9 66.21 -19.74 -37.46
N LYS A 10 65.14 -18.92 -37.59
CA LYS A 10 64.30 -18.07 -36.70
C LYS A 10 63.12 -17.49 -37.54
N CYS A 11 61.91 -17.50 -36.97
CA CYS A 11 60.82 -16.48 -37.05
C CYS A 11 59.53 -17.21 -36.62
N GLY A 12 58.82 -16.92 -35.54
CA GLY A 12 58.61 -15.66 -34.84
C GLY A 12 57.12 -15.31 -34.91
N LEU A 13 56.25 -16.02 -34.18
CA LEU A 13 54.90 -15.52 -33.89
C LEU A 13 54.49 -15.92 -32.47
N ARG A 14 54.12 -14.89 -31.69
CA ARG A 14 53.79 -14.95 -30.27
C ARG A 14 52.52 -15.76 -30.00
N ILE A 15 52.60 -16.59 -28.97
CA ILE A 15 51.48 -17.29 -28.32
C ILE A 15 50.60 -16.27 -27.60
N LEU A 16 49.29 -16.30 -27.88
CA LEU A 16 48.25 -15.77 -27.01
C LEU A 16 47.48 -17.00 -26.49
N VAL A 17 47.57 -17.29 -25.20
CA VAL A 17 46.77 -18.36 -24.56
C VAL A 17 45.38 -17.79 -24.31
N LEU A 18 44.36 -18.36 -24.97
CA LEU A 18 42.95 -18.13 -24.63
C LEU A 18 42.36 -19.45 -24.14
N SER A 19 42.01 -19.50 -22.86
CA SER A 19 41.37 -20.62 -22.19
C SER A 19 39.93 -20.74 -22.68
N ALA A 20 39.63 -21.72 -23.54
CA ALA A 20 38.26 -22.02 -23.94
C ALA A 20 37.64 -23.04 -22.97
N PHE A 21 36.68 -22.59 -22.16
CA PHE A 21 35.73 -23.45 -21.45
C PHE A 21 34.87 -24.15 -22.50
N LEU A 22 34.98 -25.48 -22.60
CA LEU A 22 34.12 -26.30 -23.45
C LEU A 22 32.76 -26.44 -22.75
N MET A 23 31.82 -25.55 -23.05
CA MET A 23 30.43 -25.67 -22.64
C MET A 23 29.75 -26.68 -23.58
N VAL A 24 29.60 -27.92 -23.13
CA VAL A 24 28.82 -28.94 -23.84
C VAL A 24 27.34 -28.54 -23.72
N THR A 25 26.82 -27.89 -24.75
CA THR A 25 25.38 -27.72 -24.93
C THR A 25 24.83 -29.06 -25.41
N PHE A 26 24.04 -29.74 -24.58
CA PHE A 26 23.19 -30.83 -25.05
C PHE A 26 22.13 -30.24 -25.99
N ALA A 27 22.38 -30.30 -27.29
CA ALA A 27 21.35 -30.07 -28.28
C ALA A 27 20.36 -31.24 -28.20
N PHE A 28 19.16 -30.99 -27.69
CA PHE A 28 18.04 -31.91 -27.85
C PHE A 28 17.85 -32.14 -29.35
N LEU A 29 17.96 -33.40 -29.78
CA LEU A 29 17.46 -33.80 -31.11
C LEU A 29 16.00 -33.36 -31.21
N PRO A 30 15.56 -32.73 -32.32
CA PRO A 30 14.16 -32.38 -32.48
C PRO A 30 13.32 -33.65 -32.41
N ARG A 31 12.48 -33.75 -31.36
CA ARG A 31 11.49 -34.81 -31.19
C ARG A 31 10.55 -34.79 -32.41
N PRO A 32 10.18 -35.93 -33.00
CA PRO A 32 9.20 -35.97 -34.09
C PRO A 32 7.95 -35.17 -33.70
N ALA A 33 7.53 -34.26 -34.58
CA ALA A 33 6.35 -33.41 -34.37
C ALA A 33 5.07 -34.28 -34.37
N HIS A 34 4.70 -34.78 -33.20
CA HIS A 34 3.34 -35.20 -32.94
C HIS A 34 2.53 -33.96 -32.54
N ALA A 35 1.27 -33.89 -32.99
CA ALA A 35 0.37 -32.82 -32.55
C ALA A 35 0.22 -32.88 -31.02
N SER A 36 0.37 -31.74 -30.35
CA SER A 36 0.21 -31.63 -28.89
C SER A 36 -1.12 -32.23 -28.46
N GLN A 37 -1.08 -33.19 -27.54
CA GLN A 37 -2.25 -33.85 -26.99
C GLN A 37 -2.56 -33.31 -25.59
N THR A 38 -3.74 -32.70 -25.45
CA THR A 38 -4.30 -32.32 -24.15
C THR A 38 -5.07 -33.49 -23.54
N TYR A 39 -4.73 -33.86 -22.31
CA TYR A 39 -5.33 -34.95 -21.56
C TYR A 39 -6.47 -34.49 -20.65
N PHE A 40 -6.38 -33.24 -20.17
CA PHE A 40 -7.37 -32.56 -19.37
C PHE A 40 -7.20 -31.04 -19.54
N SER A 41 -8.29 -30.28 -19.52
CA SER A 41 -8.21 -28.82 -19.44
C SER A 41 -9.47 -28.22 -18.83
N ASP A 42 -9.30 -27.24 -17.96
CA ASP A 42 -10.38 -26.43 -17.42
C ASP A 42 -9.91 -25.05 -17.00
N GLY A 43 -10.45 -24.01 -17.63
CA GLY A 43 -10.32 -22.61 -17.19
C GLY A 43 -11.58 -22.13 -16.46
N PHE A 44 -12.44 -23.04 -15.99
CA PHE A 44 -13.66 -22.76 -15.21
C PHE A 44 -14.72 -21.86 -15.86
N GLU A 45 -14.53 -21.43 -17.11
CA GLU A 45 -15.41 -20.55 -17.89
C GLU A 45 -16.87 -21.01 -18.04
N SER A 46 -17.16 -22.29 -17.78
CA SER A 46 -18.54 -22.77 -17.69
C SER A 46 -19.27 -22.31 -16.41
N GLY A 47 -18.59 -21.57 -15.52
CA GLY A 47 -19.14 -21.08 -14.25
C GLY A 47 -19.47 -22.20 -13.26
N ASN A 48 -18.90 -23.39 -13.44
CA ASN A 48 -19.18 -24.57 -12.64
C ASN A 48 -18.01 -25.55 -12.65
N THR A 49 -18.11 -26.59 -11.81
CA THR A 49 -17.09 -27.61 -11.56
C THR A 49 -17.47 -28.98 -12.11
N SER A 50 -18.26 -29.06 -13.18
CA SER A 50 -18.74 -30.33 -13.75
C SER A 50 -17.63 -31.31 -14.18
N LYS A 51 -16.40 -30.83 -14.40
CA LYS A 51 -15.22 -31.66 -14.71
C LYS A 51 -14.46 -32.15 -13.47
N TRP A 52 -14.90 -31.76 -12.28
CA TRP A 52 -14.25 -32.01 -11.00
C TRP A 52 -15.15 -32.77 -10.06
N THR A 53 -14.56 -33.73 -9.37
CA THR A 53 -15.21 -34.46 -8.28
C THR A 53 -14.81 -33.82 -6.96
N PHE A 54 -15.80 -33.58 -6.12
CA PHE A 54 -15.63 -33.17 -4.73
C PHE A 54 -15.75 -34.38 -3.84
N ASN A 55 -14.97 -34.40 -2.77
CA ASN A 55 -15.24 -35.31 -1.68
C ASN A 55 -15.27 -34.51 -0.38
N ASN A 56 -16.42 -33.87 -0.17
CA ASN A 56 -16.72 -33.06 1.01
C ASN A 56 -17.18 -33.94 2.20
N SER A 57 -16.98 -35.26 2.15
CA SER A 57 -17.28 -36.13 3.31
C SER A 57 -16.44 -35.79 4.54
N ASP A 58 -15.34 -35.05 4.33
CA ASP A 58 -14.33 -34.76 5.34
C ASP A 58 -14.23 -33.23 5.55
N GLN A 59 -15.18 -32.67 6.30
CA GLN A 59 -15.08 -31.39 7.03
C GLN A 59 -15.14 -30.06 6.24
N ASN A 60 -16.30 -29.36 6.28
CA ASN A 60 -16.61 -27.91 6.22
C ASN A 60 -15.88 -26.93 5.25
N GLY A 61 -14.88 -27.34 4.46
CA GLY A 61 -14.26 -26.51 3.42
C GLY A 61 -15.21 -26.20 2.27
N GLN A 62 -15.05 -25.05 1.62
CA GLN A 62 -15.88 -24.63 0.48
C GLN A 62 -15.05 -24.55 -0.79
N SER A 63 -15.50 -25.24 -1.83
CA SER A 63 -14.94 -25.14 -3.18
C SER A 63 -16.01 -24.57 -4.09
N THR A 64 -15.77 -23.35 -4.61
CA THR A 64 -16.76 -22.62 -5.41
C THR A 64 -16.12 -22.04 -6.66
N VAL A 65 -16.89 -21.86 -7.73
CA VAL A 65 -16.45 -21.12 -8.91
C VAL A 65 -17.01 -19.71 -8.79
N GLN A 66 -16.14 -18.70 -8.91
CA GLN A 66 -16.54 -17.30 -8.76
C GLN A 66 -15.95 -16.41 -9.85
N SER A 67 -16.58 -15.26 -10.06
CA SER A 67 -16.23 -14.30 -11.12
C SER A 67 -15.46 -13.07 -10.65
N GLN A 68 -15.18 -12.95 -9.35
CA GLN A 68 -14.53 -11.77 -8.77
C GLN A 68 -13.01 -11.81 -8.88
N VAL A 69 -12.41 -13.01 -8.88
CA VAL A 69 -10.96 -13.22 -8.90
C VAL A 69 -10.68 -14.30 -9.94
N THR A 70 -10.16 -13.91 -11.10
CA THR A 70 -9.93 -14.78 -12.27
C THR A 70 -8.55 -14.51 -12.85
N HIS A 71 -7.91 -15.50 -13.46
CA HIS A 71 -6.62 -15.32 -14.16
C HIS A 71 -6.85 -14.93 -15.62
N THR A 72 -7.60 -15.76 -16.35
CA THR A 72 -8.17 -15.40 -17.65
C THR A 72 -9.68 -15.67 -17.64
N GLY A 73 -10.39 -15.14 -18.63
CA GLY A 73 -11.83 -15.38 -18.74
C GLY A 73 -12.65 -14.77 -17.58
N SER A 74 -13.70 -15.46 -17.19
CA SER A 74 -14.79 -14.96 -16.35
C SER A 74 -14.91 -15.67 -15.01
N TYR A 75 -14.23 -16.80 -14.83
CA TYR A 75 -14.41 -17.64 -13.65
C TYR A 75 -13.11 -18.33 -13.23
N ALA A 76 -12.88 -18.43 -11.92
CA ALA A 76 -11.84 -19.31 -11.35
C ALA A 76 -12.38 -20.12 -10.18
N LEU A 77 -11.69 -21.21 -9.86
CA LEU A 77 -11.97 -22.01 -8.68
C LEU A 77 -11.41 -21.33 -7.42
N ALA A 78 -12.23 -21.19 -6.39
CA ALA A 78 -11.85 -20.76 -5.05
C ALA A 78 -11.97 -21.95 -4.09
N LEU A 79 -10.84 -22.34 -3.49
CA LEU A 79 -10.78 -23.28 -2.37
C LEU A 79 -10.67 -22.43 -1.09
N THR A 80 -11.67 -22.50 -0.20
CA THR A 80 -11.77 -21.63 0.98
C THR A 80 -12.00 -22.44 2.24
N ASN A 81 -11.22 -22.18 3.29
CA ASN A 81 -11.46 -22.74 4.62
C ASN A 81 -11.56 -21.63 5.67
N THR A 82 -12.44 -21.80 6.67
CA THR A 82 -12.83 -20.75 7.61
C THR A 82 -12.40 -21.02 9.05
N PHE A 83 -11.18 -21.56 9.27
CA PHE A 83 -10.56 -21.61 10.61
C PHE A 83 -11.06 -22.73 11.55
N ASN A 84 -11.06 -24.00 11.12
CA ASN A 84 -10.93 -25.12 12.05
C ASN A 84 -9.65 -25.92 11.74
N PRO A 85 -8.83 -26.27 12.75
CA PRO A 85 -7.72 -27.21 12.56
C PRO A 85 -8.25 -28.51 11.96
N GLY A 86 -7.80 -28.87 10.76
CA GLY A 86 -8.17 -30.11 10.07
C GLY A 86 -9.21 -29.99 8.95
N GLN A 87 -9.74 -28.79 8.66
CA GLN A 87 -10.58 -28.59 7.46
C GLN A 87 -9.75 -28.68 6.18
N ILE A 88 -10.25 -29.41 5.19
CA ILE A 88 -9.61 -29.59 3.89
C ILE A 88 -10.64 -29.28 2.80
N SER A 89 -10.31 -28.34 1.92
CA SER A 89 -10.99 -28.17 0.64
C SER A 89 -10.15 -28.86 -0.42
N TYR A 90 -10.76 -29.77 -1.19
CA TYR A 90 -10.07 -30.34 -2.34
C TYR A 90 -11.00 -30.70 -3.48
N VAL A 91 -10.44 -30.61 -4.69
CA VAL A 91 -11.07 -31.08 -5.91
C VAL A 91 -10.15 -32.06 -6.60
N TYR A 92 -10.71 -33.03 -7.31
CA TYR A 92 -9.90 -33.91 -8.15
C TYR A 92 -10.59 -34.26 -9.46
N THR A 93 -9.78 -34.67 -10.42
CA THR A 93 -10.28 -35.17 -11.71
C THR A 93 -9.39 -36.28 -12.23
N ALA A 94 -10.02 -37.32 -12.78
CA ALA A 94 -9.31 -38.40 -13.44
C ALA A 94 -8.87 -37.95 -14.85
N LEU A 95 -7.64 -38.28 -15.22
CA LEU A 95 -7.18 -38.09 -16.59
C LEU A 95 -7.85 -39.09 -17.52
N SER A 96 -7.97 -38.73 -18.80
CA SER A 96 -8.51 -39.61 -19.84
C SER A 96 -7.82 -40.97 -19.94
N SER A 97 -6.52 -41.03 -19.61
CA SER A 97 -5.79 -42.27 -19.35
C SER A 97 -4.53 -41.98 -18.53
N ALA A 98 -3.97 -43.01 -17.88
CA ALA A 98 -2.71 -42.90 -17.15
C ALA A 98 -1.53 -42.56 -18.09
N ARG A 99 -0.58 -41.76 -17.60
CA ARG A 99 0.53 -41.16 -18.38
C ARG A 99 1.85 -41.34 -17.65
N THR A 100 2.80 -42.01 -18.30
CA THR A 100 4.19 -42.05 -17.85
C THR A 100 4.89 -40.72 -18.06
N SER A 101 4.43 -39.88 -18.99
CA SER A 101 4.96 -38.54 -19.20
C SER A 101 3.85 -37.53 -19.42
N ALA A 102 3.86 -36.44 -18.65
CA ALA A 102 2.89 -35.35 -18.77
C ALA A 102 3.41 -34.06 -18.15
N TYR A 103 2.94 -32.95 -18.71
CA TYR A 103 3.02 -31.61 -18.14
C TYR A 103 1.67 -31.26 -17.52
N THR A 104 1.68 -30.69 -16.31
CA THR A 104 0.50 -30.20 -15.59
C THR A 104 0.69 -28.74 -15.26
N ARG A 105 -0.03 -27.87 -15.95
CA ARG A 105 -0.01 -26.42 -15.75
C ARG A 105 -1.28 -25.96 -15.08
N PHE A 106 -1.15 -25.01 -14.16
CA PHE A 106 -2.27 -24.34 -13.52
C PHE A 106 -1.82 -22.96 -13.01
N TYR A 107 -2.77 -22.07 -12.83
CA TYR A 107 -2.55 -20.79 -12.20
C TYR A 107 -2.98 -20.83 -10.75
N VAL A 108 -2.21 -20.19 -9.88
CA VAL A 108 -2.50 -20.09 -8.45
C VAL A 108 -2.40 -18.65 -7.97
N ARG A 109 -3.32 -18.25 -7.09
CA ARG A 109 -3.29 -16.96 -6.37
C ARG A 109 -3.72 -17.16 -4.93
N TYR A 110 -2.91 -16.64 -4.00
CA TYR A 110 -3.21 -16.65 -2.56
C TYR A 110 -3.85 -15.33 -2.14
N SER A 111 -4.92 -15.35 -1.34
CA SER A 111 -5.54 -14.11 -0.80
C SER A 111 -4.71 -13.49 0.33
N THR A 112 -4.16 -14.31 1.21
CA THR A 112 -3.29 -13.93 2.32
C THR A 112 -2.31 -15.07 2.67
N PHE A 113 -1.18 -14.73 3.29
CA PHE A 113 -0.27 -15.68 3.95
C PHE A 113 -0.53 -15.76 5.47
N ASP A 114 -1.35 -14.87 6.01
CA ASP A 114 -1.72 -14.86 7.42
C ASP A 114 -2.61 -16.06 7.74
N GLY A 115 -2.42 -16.66 8.92
CA GLY A 115 -3.17 -17.86 9.33
C GLY A 115 -2.56 -19.19 8.85
N LEU A 116 -1.52 -19.16 8.02
CA LEU A 116 -0.72 -20.34 7.71
C LEU A 116 0.11 -20.73 8.94
N SER A 117 -0.21 -21.86 9.59
CA SER A 117 0.62 -22.41 10.69
C SER A 117 1.78 -23.29 10.20
N SER A 118 1.72 -23.72 8.94
CA SER A 118 2.72 -24.50 8.20
C SER A 118 2.50 -24.29 6.70
N GLY A 119 3.34 -24.87 5.86
CA GLY A 119 3.04 -25.00 4.43
C GLY A 119 1.73 -25.75 4.17
N THR A 120 1.17 -25.59 2.95
CA THR A 120 -0.04 -26.29 2.51
C THR A 120 0.24 -27.12 1.26
N GLU A 121 -0.30 -28.34 1.21
CA GLU A 121 -0.41 -29.08 -0.05
C GLU A 121 -1.22 -28.25 -1.03
N LEU A 122 -0.65 -27.97 -2.22
CA LEU A 122 -1.29 -27.16 -3.26
C LEU A 122 -1.84 -28.06 -4.36
N ALA A 123 -0.98 -28.90 -4.94
CA ALA A 123 -1.34 -29.77 -6.07
C ALA A 123 -0.65 -31.12 -5.98
N ILE A 124 -1.37 -32.19 -6.32
CA ILE A 124 -0.85 -33.56 -6.30
C ILE A 124 -1.26 -34.29 -7.57
N GLY A 125 -0.30 -34.98 -8.19
CA GLY A 125 -0.57 -35.98 -9.19
C GLY A 125 -0.54 -37.38 -8.58
N ARG A 126 -1.64 -38.13 -8.71
CA ARG A 126 -1.76 -39.50 -8.22
C ARG A 126 -1.93 -40.50 -9.35
N ASN A 127 -1.62 -41.76 -9.05
CA ASN A 127 -1.96 -42.88 -9.92
C ASN A 127 -3.34 -43.48 -9.58
N ASN A 128 -3.73 -44.51 -10.32
CA ASN A 128 -5.02 -45.20 -10.14
C ASN A 128 -5.16 -45.96 -8.81
N ASN A 129 -4.06 -46.15 -8.06
CA ASN A 129 -4.03 -46.83 -6.76
C ASN A 129 -3.93 -45.83 -5.59
N ASP A 130 -4.30 -44.57 -5.81
CA ASP A 130 -4.27 -43.49 -4.82
C ASP A 130 -2.87 -43.12 -4.28
N ARG A 131 -1.79 -43.58 -4.91
CA ARG A 131 -0.43 -43.17 -4.54
C ARG A 131 0.00 -41.92 -5.29
N SER A 132 0.68 -41.00 -4.60
CA SER A 132 1.30 -39.83 -5.21
C SER A 132 2.40 -40.24 -6.18
N VAL A 133 2.48 -39.54 -7.30
CA VAL A 133 3.53 -39.62 -8.33
C VAL A 133 4.36 -38.34 -8.29
N TRP A 134 3.70 -37.20 -8.07
CA TRP A 134 4.35 -35.92 -7.77
C TRP A 134 3.46 -35.09 -6.85
N GLY A 135 4.06 -34.12 -6.17
CA GLY A 135 3.40 -33.20 -5.25
C GLY A 135 4.11 -31.86 -5.24
N VAL A 136 3.32 -30.79 -5.09
CA VAL A 136 3.79 -29.43 -4.93
C VAL A 136 3.06 -28.84 -3.74
N ASP A 137 3.84 -28.41 -2.75
CA ASP A 137 3.36 -27.82 -1.51
C ASP A 137 3.89 -26.38 -1.43
N PHE A 138 3.04 -25.46 -0.98
CA PHE A 138 3.47 -24.09 -0.69
C PHE A 138 4.20 -24.06 0.64
N ASP A 139 5.47 -23.68 0.63
CA ASP A 139 6.24 -23.43 1.85
C ASP A 139 6.08 -21.97 2.27
N ARG A 140 5.45 -21.79 3.43
CA ARG A 140 5.18 -20.49 4.06
C ARG A 140 6.46 -19.76 4.44
N ASP A 141 7.44 -20.44 5.02
CA ASP A 141 8.57 -19.77 5.67
C ASP A 141 9.50 -19.15 4.63
N ILE A 142 9.51 -19.73 3.42
CA ILE A 142 10.26 -19.18 2.28
C ILE A 142 9.37 -18.50 1.24
N HIS A 143 8.05 -18.50 1.37
CA HIS A 143 7.10 -18.07 0.30
C HIS A 143 7.44 -18.69 -1.07
N GLY A 144 7.64 -20.01 -1.07
CA GLY A 144 8.13 -20.81 -2.19
C GLY A 144 7.40 -22.15 -2.26
N LEU A 145 8.02 -23.15 -2.90
CA LEU A 145 7.46 -24.49 -3.07
C LEU A 145 8.42 -25.56 -2.55
N ASP A 146 7.85 -26.52 -1.82
CA ASP A 146 8.43 -27.84 -1.62
C ASP A 146 7.89 -28.78 -2.72
N VAL A 147 8.78 -29.47 -3.43
CA VAL A 147 8.43 -30.28 -4.59
C VAL A 147 8.87 -31.72 -4.39
N TYR A 148 7.99 -32.66 -4.72
CA TYR A 148 8.15 -34.08 -4.49
C TYR A 148 7.84 -34.91 -5.75
N PHE A 149 8.63 -35.96 -5.99
CA PHE A 149 8.42 -36.99 -7.01
C PHE A 149 8.62 -38.37 -6.38
N TRP A 150 7.69 -39.30 -6.64
CA TRP A 150 7.74 -40.67 -6.12
C TRP A 150 7.87 -41.70 -7.24
N ASP A 151 8.75 -42.67 -7.05
CA ASP A 151 8.87 -43.84 -7.93
C ASP A 151 7.80 -44.92 -7.62
N GLY A 152 7.79 -46.00 -8.40
CA GLY A 152 6.87 -47.13 -8.21
C GLY A 152 7.07 -47.92 -6.91
N GLN A 153 8.22 -47.77 -6.25
CA GLN A 153 8.56 -48.42 -4.98
C GLN A 153 8.19 -47.54 -3.77
N GLY A 154 7.94 -46.25 -3.99
CA GLY A 154 7.64 -45.26 -2.96
C GLY A 154 8.87 -44.48 -2.48
N ASN A 155 10.02 -44.59 -3.16
CA ASN A 155 11.16 -43.74 -2.88
C ASN A 155 10.83 -42.30 -3.28
N LEU A 156 11.26 -41.33 -2.46
CA LEU A 156 10.99 -39.91 -2.63
C LEU A 156 12.22 -39.18 -3.16
N HIS A 157 12.01 -38.36 -4.20
CA HIS A 157 12.96 -37.42 -4.74
C HIS A 157 12.37 -36.01 -4.63
N SER A 158 13.10 -35.05 -4.07
CA SER A 158 12.56 -33.72 -3.78
C SER A 158 13.57 -32.61 -3.94
N PHE A 159 13.06 -31.38 -4.06
CA PHE A 159 13.84 -30.15 -3.97
C PHE A 159 12.96 -29.02 -3.39
N ILE A 160 13.62 -27.95 -2.95
CA ILE A 160 12.99 -26.74 -2.43
C ILE A 160 13.25 -25.60 -3.42
N SER A 161 12.24 -24.80 -3.72
CA SER A 161 12.37 -23.66 -4.62
C SER A 161 13.23 -22.54 -4.02
N PRO A 162 13.67 -21.55 -4.83
CA PRO A 162 14.08 -20.26 -4.30
C PRO A 162 13.02 -19.61 -3.39
N SER A 163 13.45 -18.75 -2.46
CA SER A 163 12.54 -18.03 -1.56
C SER A 163 11.92 -16.79 -2.21
N ASN A 164 10.78 -16.34 -1.68
CA ASN A 164 10.02 -15.14 -2.05
C ASN A 164 9.57 -15.12 -3.51
N ILE A 165 9.19 -16.28 -4.03
CA ILE A 165 8.62 -16.39 -5.38
C ILE A 165 7.20 -15.84 -5.38
N PHE A 166 6.38 -16.24 -4.40
CA PHE A 166 4.96 -15.90 -4.35
C PHE A 166 4.69 -14.63 -3.55
N LYS A 167 3.69 -13.88 -4.02
CA LYS A 167 3.11 -12.73 -3.34
C LYS A 167 1.60 -12.93 -3.23
N VAL A 168 1.03 -12.44 -2.14
CA VAL A 168 -0.42 -12.39 -1.99
C VAL A 168 -1.03 -11.56 -3.13
N ASN A 169 -2.26 -11.90 -3.47
CA ASN A 169 -3.04 -11.21 -4.48
C ASN A 169 -2.41 -11.14 -5.88
N THR A 170 -1.50 -12.06 -6.19
CA THR A 170 -0.82 -12.15 -7.49
C THR A 170 -1.00 -13.55 -8.07
N TRP A 171 -1.31 -13.65 -9.37
CA TRP A 171 -1.39 -14.92 -10.09
C TRP A 171 -0.01 -15.42 -10.52
N TYR A 172 0.22 -16.72 -10.36
CA TYR A 172 1.45 -17.41 -10.79
C TYR A 172 1.11 -18.64 -11.60
N CYS A 173 1.78 -18.82 -12.74
CA CYS A 173 1.73 -20.05 -13.51
C CYS A 173 2.67 -21.07 -12.86
N VAL A 174 2.15 -22.19 -12.39
CA VAL A 174 2.95 -23.35 -11.97
C VAL A 174 2.78 -24.43 -13.02
N GLU A 175 3.89 -24.99 -13.49
CA GLU A 175 3.87 -26.14 -14.40
C GLU A 175 4.80 -27.23 -13.91
N VAL A 176 4.27 -28.45 -13.76
CA VAL A 176 4.99 -29.64 -13.30
C VAL A 176 5.14 -30.61 -14.45
N TYR A 177 6.37 -31.03 -14.73
CA TYR A 177 6.66 -32.12 -15.64
C TYR A 177 7.08 -33.36 -14.87
N VAL A 178 6.56 -34.52 -15.27
CA VAL A 178 7.05 -35.82 -14.81
C VAL A 178 7.26 -36.75 -15.99
N ASN A 179 8.35 -37.50 -15.96
CA ASN A 179 8.64 -38.63 -16.84
C ASN A 179 9.02 -39.85 -16.00
N SER A 180 8.03 -40.70 -15.72
CA SER A 180 8.10 -41.85 -14.83
C SER A 180 8.71 -43.09 -15.50
N VAL A 181 9.99 -43.00 -15.85
CA VAL A 181 10.81 -44.08 -16.44
C VAL A 181 12.11 -44.28 -15.64
N THR A 182 12.91 -45.31 -15.99
CA THR A 182 14.14 -45.66 -15.25
C THR A 182 15.23 -44.59 -15.31
N SER A 183 15.28 -43.82 -16.39
CA SER A 183 16.05 -42.56 -16.47
C SER A 183 15.07 -41.40 -16.48
N GLY A 184 14.28 -41.33 -15.42
CA GLY A 184 13.18 -40.41 -15.26
C GLY A 184 13.66 -39.00 -14.96
N HIS A 185 12.75 -38.06 -15.18
CA HIS A 185 12.99 -36.65 -14.98
C HIS A 185 11.73 -36.00 -14.42
N GLY A 186 11.90 -35.17 -13.39
CA GLY A 186 10.86 -34.33 -12.83
C GLY A 186 11.36 -32.88 -12.79
N GLU A 187 10.53 -31.93 -13.21
CA GLU A 187 10.91 -30.51 -13.23
C GLU A 187 9.69 -29.63 -12.98
N VAL A 188 9.89 -28.49 -12.33
CA VAL A 188 8.83 -27.51 -12.07
C VAL A 188 9.27 -26.13 -12.55
N TRP A 189 8.34 -25.42 -13.19
CA TRP A 189 8.49 -24.04 -13.60
C TRP A 189 7.50 -23.15 -12.86
N VAL A 190 7.94 -21.94 -12.53
CA VAL A 190 7.06 -20.84 -12.10
C VAL A 190 7.22 -19.69 -13.09
N ASN A 191 6.11 -19.22 -13.66
CA ASN A 191 6.08 -18.15 -14.68
C ASN A 191 7.06 -18.38 -15.84
N GLY A 192 7.16 -19.62 -16.31
CA GLY A 192 8.04 -19.97 -17.43
C GLY A 192 9.49 -20.27 -17.07
N SER A 193 9.91 -19.99 -15.83
CA SER A 193 11.29 -20.18 -15.37
C SER A 193 11.40 -21.43 -14.51
N SER A 194 12.35 -22.31 -14.80
CA SER A 194 12.58 -23.53 -14.02
C SER A 194 13.02 -23.15 -12.60
N ILE A 195 12.39 -23.75 -11.60
CA ILE A 195 12.70 -23.55 -10.18
C ILE A 195 13.44 -24.74 -9.56
N GLY A 196 13.58 -25.84 -10.31
CA GLY A 196 14.31 -27.03 -9.88
C GLY A 196 13.87 -28.27 -10.64
N SER A 197 14.75 -29.27 -10.63
CA SER A 197 14.54 -30.56 -11.28
C SER A 197 15.19 -31.71 -10.50
N VAL A 198 14.77 -32.93 -10.82
CA VAL A 198 15.34 -34.18 -10.34
C VAL A 198 15.51 -35.15 -11.51
N ASP A 199 16.71 -35.71 -11.63
CA ASP A 199 17.05 -36.81 -12.53
C ASP A 199 17.25 -38.07 -11.70
N ALA A 200 16.36 -39.05 -11.83
CA ALA A 200 16.35 -40.26 -11.00
C ALA A 200 15.59 -41.41 -11.68
N ASP A 201 15.63 -42.61 -11.10
CA ASP A 201 14.68 -43.66 -11.46
C ASP A 201 13.30 -43.27 -10.93
N LEU A 202 12.42 -42.80 -11.81
CA LEU A 202 11.03 -42.48 -11.49
C LEU A 202 10.07 -43.53 -12.05
N SER A 203 10.58 -44.71 -12.44
CA SER A 203 9.78 -45.74 -13.09
C SER A 203 8.61 -46.18 -12.21
N ASN A 204 7.40 -46.16 -12.79
CA ASN A 204 6.19 -46.51 -12.06
C ASN A 204 5.23 -47.32 -12.95
N ALA A 205 4.92 -48.55 -12.54
CA ALA A 205 3.98 -49.42 -13.24
C ALA A 205 2.54 -48.88 -13.23
N ASN A 206 2.22 -47.98 -12.30
CA ASN A 206 0.95 -47.27 -12.22
C ASN A 206 1.27 -45.76 -12.27
N PRO A 207 1.38 -45.19 -13.47
CA PRO A 207 1.85 -43.82 -13.63
C PRO A 207 0.72 -42.80 -13.39
N TYR A 208 1.02 -41.51 -13.58
CA TYR A 208 0.14 -40.39 -13.26
C TYR A 208 -1.23 -40.50 -13.97
N ALA A 209 -2.32 -40.47 -13.21
CA ALA A 209 -3.67 -40.72 -13.70
C ALA A 209 -4.75 -39.79 -13.11
N ARG A 210 -4.45 -39.01 -12.08
CA ARG A 210 -5.43 -38.14 -11.41
C ARG A 210 -4.78 -36.87 -10.86
N LEU A 211 -5.34 -35.72 -11.22
CA LEU A 211 -4.94 -34.42 -10.69
C LEU A 211 -5.81 -34.04 -9.49
N MET A 212 -5.19 -33.45 -8.48
CA MET A 212 -5.86 -32.95 -7.27
C MET A 212 -5.31 -31.57 -6.90
N PHE A 213 -6.20 -30.69 -6.43
CA PHE A 213 -5.84 -29.42 -5.78
C PHE A 213 -6.36 -29.41 -4.35
N PHE A 214 -5.57 -28.85 -3.43
CA PHE A 214 -5.85 -28.83 -2.00
C PHE A 214 -5.72 -27.42 -1.43
N ASP A 215 -6.51 -27.16 -0.40
CA ASP A 215 -6.27 -26.12 0.59
C ASP A 215 -6.58 -26.71 1.97
N LYS A 216 -5.59 -26.73 2.86
CA LYS A 216 -5.71 -27.30 4.22
C LYS A 216 -5.70 -26.26 5.32
N ILE A 217 -5.68 -24.97 4.97
CA ILE A 217 -5.46 -23.90 5.95
C ILE A 217 -6.52 -22.81 5.78
N ALA A 218 -6.72 -21.99 6.82
CA ALA A 218 -7.72 -20.94 6.90
C ALA A 218 -7.40 -19.76 5.98
N THR A 219 -7.42 -19.99 4.67
CA THR A 219 -7.18 -19.02 3.62
C THR A 219 -8.11 -19.31 2.44
N THR A 220 -7.98 -18.50 1.39
CA THR A 220 -8.56 -18.79 0.08
C THR A 220 -7.45 -18.91 -0.94
N THR A 221 -7.34 -20.11 -1.53
CA THR A 221 -6.47 -20.38 -2.67
C THR A 221 -7.31 -20.41 -3.95
N TYR A 222 -6.94 -19.58 -4.91
CA TYR A 222 -7.58 -19.54 -6.22
C TYR A 222 -6.79 -20.35 -7.23
N ILE A 223 -7.48 -21.16 -8.04
CA ILE A 223 -6.91 -21.97 -9.12
C ILE A 223 -7.62 -21.66 -10.43
N ASP A 224 -6.86 -21.53 -11.51
CA ASP A 224 -7.39 -21.24 -12.83
C ASP A 224 -6.53 -21.86 -13.96
N ASP A 225 -7.06 -21.86 -15.19
CA ASP A 225 -6.36 -22.22 -16.43
C ASP A 225 -5.58 -23.54 -16.35
N VAL A 226 -6.23 -24.57 -15.83
CA VAL A 226 -5.65 -25.90 -15.61
C VAL A 226 -5.53 -26.64 -16.94
N VAL A 227 -4.35 -27.16 -17.24
CA VAL A 227 -4.08 -28.00 -18.42
C VAL A 227 -3.16 -29.15 -18.05
N VAL A 228 -3.48 -30.35 -18.52
CA VAL A 228 -2.57 -31.50 -18.50
C VAL A 228 -2.33 -31.94 -19.94
N ALA A 229 -1.08 -31.98 -20.38
CA ALA A 229 -0.71 -32.25 -21.78
C ALA A 229 0.59 -33.06 -21.92
N ASP A 230 0.94 -33.43 -23.14
CA ASP A 230 2.18 -34.15 -23.49
C ASP A 230 3.36 -33.24 -23.83
N THR A 231 3.12 -31.93 -23.88
CA THR A 231 4.10 -30.89 -24.15
C THR A 231 4.01 -29.75 -23.14
N TYR A 232 5.10 -29.00 -23.01
CA TYR A 232 5.18 -27.81 -22.17
C TYR A 232 4.21 -26.73 -22.66
N ASN A 233 3.37 -26.21 -21.76
CA ASN A 233 2.34 -25.22 -22.07
C ASN A 233 2.84 -23.79 -21.84
N GLY A 234 3.67 -23.61 -20.80
CA GLY A 234 4.16 -22.33 -20.35
C GLY A 234 3.09 -21.42 -19.78
N PRO A 235 3.49 -20.23 -19.31
CA PRO A 235 2.56 -19.21 -18.90
C PRO A 235 1.76 -18.69 -20.11
N THR A 236 0.45 -18.68 -19.97
CA THR A 236 -0.46 -17.87 -20.78
C THR A 236 -0.54 -16.45 -20.22
N ASN A 237 -0.67 -15.44 -21.09
CA ASN A 237 -0.82 -14.08 -20.59
C ASN A 237 -2.12 -13.96 -19.80
N ALA A 238 -2.01 -13.63 -18.51
CA ALA A 238 -3.13 -13.16 -17.72
C ALA A 238 -3.80 -11.98 -18.43
N GLY A 239 -5.12 -11.85 -18.28
CA GLY A 239 -5.77 -10.57 -18.52
C GLY A 239 -5.17 -9.49 -17.60
N PRO A 240 -5.59 -8.23 -17.75
CA PRO A 240 -5.25 -7.24 -16.74
C PRO A 240 -5.84 -7.65 -15.37
N ASP A 241 -5.11 -7.37 -14.29
CA ASP A 241 -5.49 -7.63 -12.90
C ASP A 241 -5.32 -6.35 -12.09
N VAL A 242 -6.19 -6.09 -11.13
CA VAL A 242 -6.38 -4.76 -10.55
C VAL A 242 -6.21 -4.78 -9.04
N ASN A 243 -5.47 -3.80 -8.54
CA ASN A 243 -5.35 -3.54 -7.12
C ASN A 243 -5.53 -2.05 -6.80
N PHE A 244 -6.17 -1.76 -5.65
CA PHE A 244 -6.40 -0.42 -5.12
C PHE A 244 -5.81 -0.31 -3.72
N ALA A 245 -5.03 0.74 -3.47
CA ALA A 245 -4.43 1.01 -2.17
C ALA A 245 -4.66 2.47 -1.77
N PRO A 246 -5.42 2.76 -0.69
CA PRO A 246 -6.21 1.81 0.11
C PRO A 246 -7.45 1.28 -0.64
N SER A 247 -8.05 0.19 -0.14
CA SER A 247 -9.29 -0.40 -0.68
C SER A 247 -10.58 0.25 -0.18
N SER A 248 -10.47 1.22 0.73
CA SER A 248 -11.53 2.14 1.19
C SER A 248 -10.91 3.45 1.65
N VAL A 249 -11.69 4.54 1.66
CA VAL A 249 -11.22 5.86 2.09
C VAL A 249 -12.15 6.43 3.15
N ASP A 250 -11.59 6.78 4.30
CA ASP A 250 -12.24 7.51 5.38
C ASP A 250 -11.63 8.91 5.50
N PHE A 251 -12.49 9.93 5.45
CA PHE A 251 -12.12 11.33 5.60
C PHE A 251 -12.26 11.83 7.04
N ASN A 252 -12.75 11.01 7.97
CA ASN A 252 -13.07 11.35 9.35
C ASN A 252 -14.05 12.55 9.42
N GLU A 253 -14.05 13.28 10.55
CA GLU A 253 -14.81 14.51 10.71
C GLU A 253 -14.21 15.65 9.86
N GLN A 254 -15.05 16.31 9.08
CA GLN A 254 -14.71 17.51 8.30
C GLN A 254 -15.72 18.62 8.60
N GLY A 255 -15.23 19.84 8.76
CA GLY A 255 -16.08 21.01 8.92
C GLY A 255 -17.02 21.18 7.73
N VAL A 256 -18.24 21.64 7.98
CA VAL A 256 -19.16 21.98 6.89
C VAL A 256 -18.51 23.02 5.97
N ASN A 257 -18.46 22.71 4.67
CA ASN A 257 -17.77 23.44 3.60
C ASN A 257 -16.22 23.45 3.67
N SER A 258 -15.58 22.70 4.57
CA SER A 258 -14.13 22.46 4.50
C SER A 258 -13.83 21.30 3.53
N THR A 259 -12.64 21.29 2.93
CA THR A 259 -12.25 20.26 1.96
C THR A 259 -11.06 19.46 2.46
N ALA A 260 -11.19 18.14 2.50
CA ALA A 260 -10.08 17.22 2.74
C ALA A 260 -9.83 16.34 1.51
N SER A 261 -8.57 15.97 1.25
CA SER A 261 -8.20 15.11 0.13
C SER A 261 -7.42 13.87 0.58
N ARG A 262 -7.61 12.76 -0.14
CA ARG A 262 -6.96 11.46 0.05
C ARG A 262 -6.63 10.86 -1.31
N THR A 263 -5.55 10.08 -1.39
CA THR A 263 -5.11 9.45 -2.64
C THR A 263 -5.30 7.94 -2.58
N VAL A 264 -5.86 7.38 -3.64
CA VAL A 264 -5.94 5.94 -3.92
C VAL A 264 -5.01 5.63 -5.09
N THR A 265 -4.04 4.76 -4.87
CA THR A 265 -3.18 4.23 -5.93
C THR A 265 -3.89 3.05 -6.60
N PHE A 266 -4.12 3.17 -7.90
CA PHE A 266 -4.72 2.16 -8.76
C PHE A 266 -3.64 1.52 -9.63
N SER A 267 -3.44 0.21 -9.48
CA SER A 267 -2.37 -0.54 -10.15
C SER A 267 -2.93 -1.68 -11.01
N ASN A 268 -2.31 -1.90 -12.17
CA ASN A 268 -2.50 -3.10 -12.96
C ASN A 268 -1.40 -4.11 -12.64
N THR A 269 -1.72 -5.13 -11.85
CA THR A 269 -0.81 -6.22 -11.47
C THR A 269 -0.80 -7.38 -12.48
N GLY A 270 -1.67 -7.33 -13.49
CA GLY A 270 -1.78 -8.35 -14.53
C GLY A 270 -0.69 -8.23 -15.60
N ALA A 271 -0.63 -9.22 -16.49
CA ALA A 271 0.39 -9.33 -17.55
C ALA A 271 0.00 -8.58 -18.85
N SER A 272 -1.26 -8.14 -18.96
CA SER A 272 -1.79 -7.41 -20.13
C SER A 272 -2.17 -5.98 -19.75
N ALA A 273 -2.19 -5.08 -20.74
CA ALA A 273 -2.67 -3.70 -20.52
C ALA A 273 -4.16 -3.69 -20.15
N LEU A 274 -4.52 -2.88 -19.16
CA LEU A 274 -5.88 -2.63 -18.71
C LEU A 274 -6.44 -1.42 -19.45
N GLY A 275 -7.58 -1.52 -20.10
CA GLY A 275 -8.34 -0.37 -20.58
C GLY A 275 -9.15 0.26 -19.44
N ILE A 276 -9.10 1.57 -19.29
CA ILE A 276 -9.88 2.34 -18.31
C ILE A 276 -10.96 3.09 -19.07
N ASN A 277 -12.22 2.73 -18.82
CA ASN A 277 -13.37 3.29 -19.52
C ASN A 277 -13.89 4.56 -18.84
N SER A 278 -13.96 4.57 -17.51
CA SER A 278 -14.37 5.75 -16.73
C SER A 278 -13.92 5.66 -15.28
N ILE A 279 -13.69 6.82 -14.66
CA ILE A 279 -13.47 6.99 -13.22
C ILE A 279 -14.45 8.07 -12.74
N GLY A 280 -15.23 7.79 -11.70
CA GLY A 280 -16.21 8.74 -11.18
C GLY A 280 -16.66 8.42 -9.76
N VAL A 281 -17.38 9.36 -9.15
CA VAL A 281 -18.00 9.17 -7.83
C VAL A 281 -19.48 8.86 -8.01
N THR A 282 -19.98 7.87 -7.28
CA THR A 282 -21.38 7.44 -7.29
C THR A 282 -21.90 7.22 -5.86
N GLY A 283 -23.18 6.97 -5.68
CA GLY A 283 -23.80 6.71 -4.37
C GLY A 283 -24.57 7.89 -3.80
N THR A 284 -25.03 7.75 -2.55
CA THR A 284 -26.01 8.63 -1.90
C THR A 284 -25.54 10.08 -1.76
N ASN A 285 -24.29 10.30 -1.36
CA ASN A 285 -23.71 11.64 -1.15
C ASN A 285 -22.65 11.98 -2.19
N ALA A 286 -22.78 11.48 -3.43
CA ALA A 286 -21.76 11.66 -4.47
C ALA A 286 -21.39 13.12 -4.75
N SER A 287 -22.32 14.07 -4.58
CA SER A 287 -22.06 15.51 -4.74
C SER A 287 -21.07 16.09 -3.74
N ASP A 288 -20.89 15.40 -2.60
CA ASP A 288 -20.05 15.86 -1.49
C ASP A 288 -18.59 15.41 -1.70
N PHE A 289 -18.35 14.56 -2.72
CA PHE A 289 -17.03 14.08 -3.10
C PHE A 289 -16.72 14.43 -4.55
N SER A 290 -15.45 14.68 -4.83
CA SER A 290 -14.94 14.85 -6.20
C SER A 290 -13.66 14.04 -6.38
N GLN A 291 -13.29 13.77 -7.63
CA GLN A 291 -12.03 13.08 -7.92
C GLN A 291 -11.28 13.74 -9.07
N THR A 292 -9.96 13.75 -8.95
CA THR A 292 -9.01 13.98 -10.04
C THR A 292 -8.05 12.81 -10.08
N ASN A 293 -7.43 12.54 -11.23
CA ASN A 293 -6.53 11.41 -11.35
C ASN A 293 -5.45 11.63 -12.42
N THR A 294 -4.38 10.84 -12.33
CA THR A 294 -3.30 10.78 -13.31
C THR A 294 -3.44 9.59 -14.27
N CYS A 295 -4.59 8.90 -14.26
CA CYS A 295 -4.82 7.72 -15.06
C CYS A 295 -5.11 8.09 -16.52
N GLY A 296 -4.47 7.38 -17.45
CA GLY A 296 -4.83 7.44 -18.87
C GLY A 296 -6.05 6.58 -19.21
N SER A 297 -6.36 6.45 -20.49
CA SER A 297 -7.37 5.48 -20.98
C SER A 297 -6.88 4.03 -20.93
N SER A 298 -5.61 3.80 -20.58
CA SER A 298 -5.05 2.47 -20.36
C SER A 298 -3.93 2.53 -19.31
N LEU A 299 -3.81 1.43 -18.56
CA LEU A 299 -2.75 1.18 -17.59
C LEU A 299 -1.96 -0.07 -18.02
N ALA A 300 -0.68 0.10 -18.35
CA ALA A 300 0.18 -1.01 -18.75
C ALA A 300 0.36 -2.04 -17.62
N SER A 301 0.79 -3.25 -17.98
CA SER A 301 1.18 -4.27 -16.99
C SER A 301 2.24 -3.73 -16.04
N GLY A 302 2.04 -3.93 -14.73
CA GLY A 302 2.93 -3.46 -13.66
C GLY A 302 2.89 -1.95 -13.41
N ALA A 303 2.09 -1.18 -14.14
CA ALA A 303 1.98 0.26 -13.96
C ALA A 303 0.92 0.64 -12.91
N SER A 304 1.05 1.83 -12.35
CA SER A 304 0.07 2.44 -11.46
C SER A 304 -0.21 3.90 -11.82
N CYS A 305 -1.39 4.37 -11.43
CA CYS A 305 -1.78 5.77 -11.44
C CYS A 305 -2.45 6.13 -10.12
N ASP A 306 -2.55 7.43 -9.82
CA ASP A 306 -3.13 7.93 -8.59
C ASP A 306 -4.47 8.61 -8.86
N ILE A 307 -5.43 8.35 -7.97
CA ILE A 307 -6.75 8.98 -7.94
C ILE A 307 -6.84 9.77 -6.63
N THR A 308 -6.85 11.09 -6.71
CA THR A 308 -7.07 11.98 -5.57
C THR A 308 -8.56 12.26 -5.42
N VAL A 309 -9.13 11.82 -4.31
CA VAL A 309 -10.52 12.06 -3.94
C VAL A 309 -10.58 13.19 -2.92
N SER A 310 -11.46 14.16 -3.12
CA SER A 310 -11.72 15.26 -2.20
C SER A 310 -13.12 15.16 -1.62
N PHE A 311 -13.29 15.49 -0.34
CA PHE A 311 -14.57 15.48 0.38
C PHE A 311 -14.85 16.87 0.95
N THR A 312 -16.04 17.40 0.67
CA THR A 312 -16.53 18.72 1.10
C THR A 312 -17.98 18.60 1.56
N PRO A 313 -18.25 18.30 2.85
CA PRO A 313 -19.63 18.12 3.32
C PRO A 313 -20.38 19.45 3.37
N PRO A 314 -21.55 19.60 2.70
CA PRO A 314 -22.32 20.85 2.71
C PRO A 314 -23.14 21.04 4.00
N VAL A 315 -23.30 19.99 4.80
CA VAL A 315 -24.11 19.94 6.01
C VAL A 315 -23.58 18.85 6.96
N ALA A 316 -23.86 19.01 8.25
CA ALA A 316 -23.43 18.04 9.26
C ALA A 316 -24.07 16.65 9.09
N GLY A 317 -23.44 15.63 9.67
CA GLY A 317 -23.85 14.22 9.63
C GLY A 317 -23.01 13.36 8.68
N ASP A 318 -23.19 12.04 8.80
CA ASP A 318 -22.44 11.03 8.04
C ASP A 318 -22.73 11.12 6.54
N ARG A 319 -21.67 11.03 5.75
CA ARG A 319 -21.68 11.09 4.28
C ARG A 319 -20.99 9.86 3.72
N SER A 320 -21.62 9.23 2.74
CA SER A 320 -21.06 8.05 2.07
C SER A 320 -21.28 8.09 0.57
N ALA A 321 -20.27 7.61 -0.14
CA ALA A 321 -20.25 7.49 -1.59
C ALA A 321 -19.36 6.31 -2.00
N SER A 322 -19.13 6.14 -3.30
CA SER A 322 -18.18 5.16 -3.82
C SER A 322 -17.44 5.71 -5.01
N LEU A 323 -16.13 5.52 -5.03
CA LEU A 323 -15.30 5.74 -6.21
C LEU A 323 -15.47 4.53 -7.13
N ALA A 324 -16.11 4.76 -8.29
CA ALA A 324 -16.41 3.75 -9.29
C ALA A 324 -15.42 3.83 -10.47
N ILE A 325 -14.82 2.70 -10.83
CA ILE A 325 -13.91 2.58 -11.96
C ILE A 325 -14.43 1.50 -12.91
N ALA A 326 -14.77 1.88 -14.13
CA ALA A 326 -15.13 0.94 -15.19
C ALA A 326 -13.91 0.62 -16.05
N THR A 327 -13.70 -0.66 -16.35
CA THR A 327 -12.51 -1.12 -17.08
C THR A 327 -12.84 -2.13 -18.18
N SER A 328 -11.85 -2.46 -19.00
CA SER A 328 -11.91 -3.53 -20.00
C SER A 328 -11.48 -4.90 -19.46
N ALA A 329 -11.25 -5.04 -18.15
CA ALA A 329 -10.94 -6.33 -17.54
C ALA A 329 -12.17 -7.26 -17.56
N SER A 330 -11.96 -8.53 -17.17
CA SER A 330 -13.05 -9.49 -16.94
C SER A 330 -14.07 -8.96 -15.93
N VAL A 331 -13.58 -8.32 -14.86
CA VAL A 331 -14.37 -7.47 -13.97
C VAL A 331 -14.48 -6.07 -14.57
N THR A 332 -15.63 -5.75 -15.13
CA THR A 332 -15.81 -4.51 -15.88
C THR A 332 -16.05 -3.28 -15.00
N SER A 333 -16.25 -3.45 -13.68
CA SER A 333 -16.47 -2.35 -12.75
C SER A 333 -15.96 -2.65 -11.35
N TYR A 334 -15.24 -1.71 -10.75
CA TYR A 334 -14.75 -1.71 -9.37
C TYR A 334 -15.40 -0.58 -8.57
N SER A 335 -15.58 -0.78 -7.26
CA SER A 335 -16.22 0.18 -6.36
C SER A 335 -15.45 0.26 -5.04
N ILE A 336 -14.88 1.43 -4.75
CA ILE A 336 -14.11 1.70 -3.53
C ILE A 336 -14.97 2.55 -2.60
N PRO A 337 -15.29 2.10 -1.37
CA PRO A 337 -16.12 2.86 -0.43
C PRO A 337 -15.46 4.17 0.01
N LEU A 338 -16.25 5.26 0.02
CA LEU A 338 -15.87 6.56 0.55
C LEU A 338 -16.78 6.92 1.73
N ASN A 339 -16.21 7.36 2.84
CA ASN A 339 -16.98 7.78 4.02
C ASN A 339 -16.33 8.99 4.72
N GLY A 340 -17.14 9.76 5.43
CA GLY A 340 -16.72 10.89 6.25
C GLY A 340 -17.91 11.52 6.96
N THR A 341 -17.66 12.38 7.95
CA THR A 341 -18.74 13.01 8.75
C THR A 341 -18.62 14.52 8.67
N GLY A 342 -19.69 15.20 8.22
CA GLY A 342 -19.77 16.65 8.30
C GLY A 342 -20.00 17.09 9.75
N VAL A 343 -19.26 18.07 10.25
CA VAL A 343 -19.47 18.67 11.57
C VAL A 343 -19.70 20.17 11.47
N THR A 344 -20.70 20.68 12.20
CA THR A 344 -20.89 22.12 12.32
C THR A 344 -19.70 22.69 13.10
N GLN A 345 -18.95 23.58 12.46
CA GLN A 345 -17.79 24.17 13.10
C GLN A 345 -18.23 25.25 14.10
N VAL A 346 -17.95 25.02 15.38
CA VAL A 346 -18.04 26.07 16.40
C VAL A 346 -16.74 26.85 16.35
N SER A 347 -16.76 28.08 15.82
CA SER A 347 -15.62 29.01 15.92
C SER A 347 -15.70 29.76 17.25
N TYR A 348 -14.61 29.72 18.01
CA TYR A 348 -14.41 30.48 19.23
C TYR A 348 -13.85 31.87 18.93
N PHE A 349 -13.01 31.98 17.90
CA PHE A 349 -12.39 33.24 17.48
C PHE A 349 -11.94 33.16 16.01
N GLN A 350 -12.13 34.22 15.24
CA GLN A 350 -11.65 34.31 13.87
C GLN A 350 -11.20 35.74 13.54
N ASP A 351 -10.07 35.86 12.85
CA ASP A 351 -9.65 37.12 12.23
C ASP A 351 -8.83 36.88 10.96
N ASP A 352 -9.29 37.48 9.86
CA ASP A 352 -8.64 37.50 8.54
C ASP A 352 -7.88 38.81 8.30
N PHE A 353 -7.83 39.72 9.29
CA PHE A 353 -7.17 41.03 9.23
C PHE A 353 -7.65 42.00 8.12
N GLU A 354 -8.62 41.61 7.30
CA GLU A 354 -9.15 42.36 6.15
C GLU A 354 -9.76 43.71 6.50
N THR A 355 -10.12 43.91 7.78
CA THR A 355 -10.57 45.21 8.29
C THR A 355 -9.45 46.25 8.41
N GLY A 356 -8.19 45.85 8.15
CA GLY A 356 -7.00 46.71 8.21
C GLY A 356 -6.66 47.22 9.61
N ASN A 357 -7.27 46.64 10.64
CA ASN A 357 -7.11 47.04 12.02
C ASN A 357 -7.13 45.81 12.95
N PHE A 358 -6.90 46.05 14.23
CA PHE A 358 -6.73 45.00 15.24
C PHE A 358 -7.76 45.14 16.36
N THR A 359 -9.00 45.57 16.07
CA THR A 359 -10.04 45.77 17.11
C THR A 359 -10.40 44.49 17.87
N LYS A 360 -10.13 43.31 17.30
CA LYS A 360 -10.31 42.00 17.95
C LYS A 360 -9.16 41.61 18.88
N TRP A 361 -8.11 42.42 18.92
CA TRP A 361 -6.85 42.15 19.62
C TRP A 361 -6.55 43.23 20.65
N THR A 362 -5.86 42.82 21.71
CA THR A 362 -5.30 43.72 22.70
C THR A 362 -3.83 43.98 22.40
N PHE A 363 -3.46 45.25 22.40
CA PHE A 363 -2.08 45.72 22.42
C PHE A 363 -1.74 46.22 23.80
N THR A 364 -0.65 45.72 24.35
CA THR A 364 -0.03 46.34 25.52
C THR A 364 1.30 46.92 25.09
N ASN A 365 1.27 48.15 24.55
CA ASN A 365 2.48 48.95 24.32
C ASN A 365 3.30 49.18 25.61
N ALA A 366 2.73 48.85 26.78
CA ALA A 366 3.41 48.86 28.06
C ALA A 366 4.49 47.77 28.17
N ASP A 367 4.29 46.63 27.49
CA ASP A 367 5.16 45.46 27.65
C ASP A 367 5.95 45.14 26.38
N SER A 368 5.41 45.44 25.18
CA SER A 368 6.10 45.22 23.90
C SER A 368 7.03 46.38 23.49
N THR A 369 8.15 46.06 22.85
CA THR A 369 9.13 47.04 22.34
C THR A 369 9.21 47.10 20.81
N GLY A 370 8.57 46.17 20.11
CA GLY A 370 8.45 46.13 18.65
C GLY A 370 7.11 46.65 18.14
N GLN A 371 6.81 46.43 16.85
CA GLN A 371 5.56 46.88 16.22
C GLN A 371 4.82 45.73 15.54
N ALA A 372 3.51 45.65 15.82
CA ALA A 372 2.54 44.91 15.03
C ALA A 372 1.69 45.89 14.21
N SER A 373 1.53 45.65 12.92
CA SER A 373 0.84 46.55 11.99
C SER A 373 0.11 45.79 10.90
N ALA A 374 -0.97 46.35 10.37
CA ALA A 374 -1.64 45.81 9.19
C ALA A 374 -0.88 46.26 7.95
N GLN A 375 -0.74 45.37 6.96
CA GLN A 375 -0.07 45.69 5.70
C GLN A 375 -0.69 44.95 4.53
N THR A 376 -0.52 45.54 3.35
CA THR A 376 -1.28 45.19 2.14
C THR A 376 -0.41 44.57 1.04
N THR A 377 0.91 44.49 1.23
CA THR A 377 1.86 44.04 0.20
C THR A 377 2.21 42.56 0.30
N VAL A 378 2.13 41.99 1.50
CA VAL A 378 2.48 40.60 1.78
C VAL A 378 1.29 39.96 2.49
N VAL A 379 0.30 39.51 1.73
CA VAL A 379 -0.94 38.93 2.25
C VAL A 379 -1.05 37.47 1.83
N HIS A 380 -1.75 36.64 2.60
CA HIS A 380 -2.02 35.26 2.19
C HIS A 380 -3.25 35.23 1.29
N GLY A 381 -4.37 35.70 1.82
CA GLY A 381 -5.62 35.94 1.12
C GLY A 381 -6.00 37.42 1.19
N GLY A 382 -6.94 37.85 0.35
CA GLY A 382 -7.57 39.17 0.49
C GLY A 382 -6.64 40.38 0.30
N THR A 383 -6.73 41.34 1.22
CA THR A 383 -6.16 42.70 1.12
C THR A 383 -5.24 43.07 2.28
N HIS A 384 -5.32 42.40 3.43
CA HIS A 384 -4.49 42.74 4.59
C HIS A 384 -4.00 41.50 5.34
N ALA A 385 -2.79 41.58 5.86
CA ALA A 385 -2.27 40.63 6.85
C ALA A 385 -1.63 41.40 8.02
N ALA A 386 -1.41 40.72 9.14
CA ALA A 386 -0.64 41.27 10.25
C ALA A 386 0.86 41.10 10.02
N ALA A 387 1.65 42.16 10.23
CA ALA A 387 3.09 42.14 10.23
C ALA A 387 3.66 42.47 11.60
N PHE A 388 4.62 41.67 12.04
CA PHE A 388 5.37 41.81 13.28
C PHE A 388 6.83 42.06 12.93
N ILE A 389 7.28 43.30 13.15
CA ILE A 389 8.61 43.78 12.74
C ILE A 389 9.31 44.37 13.97
N ASN A 390 10.51 43.87 14.25
CA ASN A 390 11.29 44.23 15.43
C ASN A 390 12.70 44.70 15.03
N SER A 391 13.24 45.64 15.79
CA SER A 391 14.68 45.92 15.82
C SER A 391 15.41 44.93 16.73
N ALA A 392 16.74 45.00 16.75
CA ALA A 392 17.54 44.19 17.67
C ALA A 392 17.09 44.40 19.14
N ASN A 393 16.96 43.30 19.89
CA ASN A 393 16.48 43.26 21.27
C ASN A 393 15.03 43.75 21.48
N GLN A 394 14.20 43.73 20.42
CA GLN A 394 12.78 44.03 20.52
C GLN A 394 11.92 42.79 20.31
N TYR A 395 10.70 42.84 20.85
CA TYR A 395 9.67 41.84 20.60
C TYR A 395 8.30 42.50 20.45
N SER A 396 7.45 41.90 19.63
CA SER A 396 6.08 42.35 19.37
C SER A 396 5.10 41.22 19.60
N TYR A 397 3.93 41.54 20.14
CA TYR A 397 2.83 40.58 20.26
C TYR A 397 1.48 41.28 20.29
N ILE A 398 0.46 40.52 19.91
CA ILE A 398 -0.95 40.83 20.13
C ILE A 398 -1.59 39.64 20.81
N TYR A 399 -2.66 39.86 21.57
CA TYR A 399 -3.40 38.76 22.16
C TYR A 399 -4.90 39.02 22.20
N THR A 400 -5.65 37.94 22.30
CA THR A 400 -7.10 37.99 22.53
C THR A 400 -7.49 36.93 23.55
N THR A 401 -8.31 37.32 24.52
CA THR A 401 -8.96 36.37 25.42
C THR A 401 -10.08 35.69 24.64
N MET A 402 -10.19 34.37 24.75
CA MET A 402 -11.21 33.59 24.05
C MET A 402 -12.60 34.15 24.37
N PRO A 403 -13.35 34.66 23.36
CA PRO A 403 -14.68 35.22 23.56
C PRO A 403 -15.67 34.23 24.17
N SER A 404 -15.49 32.94 23.87
CA SER A 404 -16.26 31.82 24.44
C SER A 404 -15.97 31.54 25.91
N GLY A 405 -14.95 32.18 26.48
CA GLY A 405 -14.31 31.73 27.72
C GLY A 405 -13.34 30.56 27.47
N PRO A 406 -12.76 29.99 28.53
CA PRO A 406 -11.80 28.90 28.44
C PRO A 406 -12.37 27.64 27.77
N VAL A 407 -11.58 27.01 26.91
CA VAL A 407 -11.98 25.82 26.13
C VAL A 407 -11.01 24.67 26.36
N THR A 408 -11.55 23.48 26.62
CA THR A 408 -10.74 22.26 26.81
C THR A 408 -10.45 21.54 25.49
N GLN A 409 -11.25 21.78 24.45
CA GLN A 409 -11.04 21.29 23.09
C GLN A 409 -10.92 22.47 22.16
N SER A 410 -9.80 22.56 21.43
CA SER A 410 -9.59 23.61 20.43
C SER A 410 -8.73 23.15 19.28
N TYR A 411 -8.99 23.70 18.11
CA TYR A 411 -8.10 23.68 16.96
C TYR A 411 -7.78 25.12 16.58
N THR A 412 -6.50 25.50 16.63
CA THR A 412 -6.04 26.86 16.30
C THR A 412 -5.26 26.82 15.00
N ARG A 413 -5.86 27.35 13.94
CA ARG A 413 -5.25 27.53 12.61
C ARG A 413 -4.80 28.98 12.43
N LEU A 414 -3.63 29.16 11.84
CA LEU A 414 -3.18 30.44 11.30
C LEU A 414 -2.29 30.21 10.07
N TYR A 415 -2.23 31.20 9.19
CA TYR A 415 -1.25 31.26 8.12
C TYR A 415 -0.09 32.13 8.57
N PHE A 416 1.14 31.70 8.28
CA PHE A 416 2.33 32.46 8.61
C PHE A 416 3.33 32.49 7.47
N ARG A 417 4.15 33.54 7.46
CA ARG A 417 5.27 33.73 6.53
C ARG A 417 6.43 34.40 7.26
N ILE A 418 7.63 33.84 7.11
CA ILE A 418 8.85 34.36 7.73
C ILE A 418 9.83 34.77 6.63
N SER A 419 10.36 35.99 6.70
CA SER A 419 11.29 36.53 5.68
C SER A 419 12.75 36.11 5.87
N ASP A 420 13.21 35.97 7.11
CA ASP A 420 14.57 35.56 7.45
C ASP A 420 14.53 34.33 8.35
N LEU A 421 15.13 33.25 7.84
CA LEU A 421 15.16 31.94 8.45
C LEU A 421 16.44 31.66 9.25
N SER A 422 17.33 32.64 9.38
CA SER A 422 18.60 32.50 10.09
C SER A 422 18.48 32.55 11.62
N ILE A 423 17.35 33.04 12.13
CA ILE A 423 17.09 33.23 13.57
C ILE A 423 15.77 32.55 13.92
N GLY A 424 15.75 31.85 15.06
CA GLY A 424 14.52 31.25 15.58
C GLY A 424 13.56 32.33 16.09
N THR A 425 12.26 32.07 15.96
CA THR A 425 11.23 33.00 16.45
C THR A 425 10.03 32.23 16.96
N ASP A 426 9.43 32.73 18.03
CA ASP A 426 8.08 32.33 18.41
C ASP A 426 7.09 32.88 17.36
N ILE A 427 6.01 32.15 17.11
CA ILE A 427 4.98 32.50 16.12
C ILE A 427 3.63 32.69 16.83
N ALA A 428 3.23 31.72 17.65
CA ALA A 428 1.96 31.76 18.36
C ALA A 428 2.01 30.97 19.68
N LEU A 429 1.21 31.42 20.65
CA LEU A 429 1.01 30.72 21.93
C LEU A 429 -0.46 30.63 22.27
N GLY A 430 -0.83 29.48 22.85
CA GLY A 430 -2.03 29.36 23.64
C GLY A 430 -1.70 29.48 25.11
N ARG A 431 -2.38 30.38 25.83
CA ARG A 431 -2.24 30.51 27.29
C ARG A 431 -3.53 30.13 28.00
N ASN A 432 -3.37 29.66 29.23
CA ASN A 432 -4.49 29.45 30.13
C ASN A 432 -4.81 30.70 30.98
N ASN A 433 -5.88 30.61 31.77
CA ASN A 433 -6.36 31.71 32.61
C ASN A 433 -5.37 32.19 33.68
N ASN A 434 -4.35 31.41 34.01
CA ASN A 434 -3.31 31.80 34.95
C ASN A 434 -2.10 32.44 34.25
N GLY A 435 -2.14 32.58 32.93
CA GLY A 435 -1.06 33.17 32.13
C GLY A 435 0.07 32.20 31.79
N ASN A 436 -0.06 30.91 32.12
CA ASN A 436 0.88 29.86 31.74
C ASN A 436 0.59 29.37 30.30
N ASN A 437 1.60 28.82 29.64
CA ASN A 437 1.45 28.23 28.32
C ASN A 437 0.62 26.94 28.40
N ALA A 438 -0.31 26.79 27.47
CA ALA A 438 -0.95 25.52 27.12
C ALA A 438 -0.21 24.90 25.91
N TRP A 439 0.17 25.74 24.94
CA TRP A 439 1.03 25.37 23.83
C TRP A 439 1.79 26.58 23.28
N GLU A 440 2.86 26.33 22.53
CA GLU A 440 3.72 27.34 21.89
C GLU A 440 4.27 26.78 20.58
N ILE A 441 4.24 27.58 19.52
CA ILE A 441 4.79 27.24 18.19
C ILE A 441 5.98 28.15 17.91
N VAL A 442 7.13 27.53 17.63
CA VAL A 442 8.42 28.21 17.41
C VAL A 442 8.99 27.75 16.08
N TYR A 443 9.49 28.69 15.28
CA TYR A 443 10.37 28.37 14.16
C TYR A 443 11.79 28.12 14.67
N ASN A 444 12.33 26.94 14.37
CA ASN A 444 13.69 26.54 14.71
C ASN A 444 14.62 26.72 13.51
N ALA A 445 15.55 27.68 13.61
CA ALA A 445 16.48 28.01 12.54
C ALA A 445 17.50 26.91 12.22
N ASN A 446 17.82 26.03 13.18
CA ASN A 446 18.79 24.94 12.98
C ASN A 446 18.19 23.83 12.11
N THR A 447 16.93 23.49 12.34
CA THR A 447 16.22 22.41 11.63
C THR A 447 15.39 22.93 10.45
N LYS A 448 15.16 24.25 10.37
CA LYS A 448 14.25 24.89 9.40
C LYS A 448 12.85 24.27 9.45
N ALA A 449 12.37 24.05 10.66
CA ALA A 449 11.09 23.40 10.98
C ALA A 449 10.36 24.17 12.09
N LEU A 450 9.12 23.79 12.34
CA LEU A 450 8.35 24.24 13.51
C LEU A 450 8.56 23.25 14.65
N ASP A 451 8.88 23.77 15.83
CA ASP A 451 8.80 23.05 17.10
C ASP A 451 7.58 23.56 17.86
N THR A 452 6.73 22.65 18.29
CA THR A 452 5.52 22.93 19.07
C THR A 452 5.64 22.29 20.43
N PHE A 453 5.58 23.11 21.48
CA PHE A 453 5.61 22.68 22.88
C PHE A 453 4.20 22.63 23.42
N ILE A 454 3.85 21.57 24.15
CA ILE A 454 2.51 21.36 24.73
C ILE A 454 2.67 21.08 26.23
N TRP A 455 2.01 21.88 27.05
CA TRP A 455 2.04 21.73 28.51
C TRP A 455 0.87 20.88 28.99
N GLY A 456 1.18 19.74 29.60
CA GLY A 456 0.21 18.80 30.17
C GLY A 456 0.08 18.89 31.69
N ASN A 457 -0.53 17.87 32.29
CA ASN A 457 -0.72 17.79 33.74
C ASN A 457 0.63 17.72 34.48
N GLY A 458 0.71 18.33 35.67
CA GLY A 458 1.91 18.29 36.51
C GLY A 458 3.14 19.04 35.95
N GLY A 459 2.97 19.90 34.93
CA GLY A 459 4.05 20.67 34.33
C GLY A 459 4.89 19.92 33.30
N GLN A 460 4.42 18.75 32.84
CA GLN A 460 5.05 18.03 31.73
C GLN A 460 4.99 18.86 30.45
N VAL A 461 6.07 18.79 29.66
CA VAL A 461 6.16 19.46 28.35
C VAL A 461 6.44 18.40 27.29
N TYR A 462 5.58 18.34 26.29
CA TYR A 462 5.73 17.49 25.12
C TYR A 462 6.15 18.33 23.92
N THR A 463 6.90 17.76 22.99
CA THR A 463 7.36 18.45 21.79
C THR A 463 6.91 17.69 20.54
N LEU A 464 6.32 18.43 19.60
CA LEU A 464 6.00 17.98 18.25
C LEU A 464 6.81 18.83 17.27
N SER A 465 7.46 18.21 16.29
CA SER A 465 8.25 18.93 15.29
C SER A 465 7.75 18.64 13.89
N SER A 466 7.66 19.68 13.05
CA SER A 466 7.44 19.49 11.62
C SER A 466 8.67 18.86 10.94
N PRO A 467 8.55 18.33 9.71
CA PRO A 467 9.69 17.84 8.96
C PRO A 467 10.81 18.88 8.84
N ALA A 468 12.06 18.43 9.02
CA ALA A 468 13.25 19.28 8.85
C ALA A 468 13.32 19.83 7.42
N ASN A 469 13.77 21.08 7.27
CA ASN A 469 13.77 21.82 6.00
C ASN A 469 12.38 22.03 5.39
N GLY A 470 11.31 21.93 6.18
CA GLY A 470 9.94 22.12 5.72
C GLY A 470 9.54 23.59 5.49
N ILE A 471 10.25 24.54 6.10
CA ILE A 471 9.93 25.97 6.02
C ILE A 471 10.93 26.70 5.11
N GLN A 472 10.39 27.45 4.15
CA GLN A 472 11.11 28.31 3.22
C GLN A 472 10.83 29.78 3.51
N ALA A 473 11.86 30.61 3.30
CA ALA A 473 11.73 32.04 3.46
C ALA A 473 10.66 32.57 2.48
N ASP A 474 9.96 33.61 2.91
CA ASP A 474 9.04 34.37 2.06
C ASP A 474 7.89 33.56 1.45
N THR A 475 7.60 32.38 2.01
CA THR A 475 6.51 31.46 1.61
C THR A 475 5.45 31.39 2.70
N TRP A 476 4.18 31.34 2.31
CA TRP A 476 3.05 31.14 3.23
C TRP A 476 2.85 29.67 3.57
N TYR A 477 2.58 29.41 4.84
CA TYR A 477 2.27 28.09 5.36
C TYR A 477 1.05 28.15 6.27
N SER A 478 0.16 27.17 6.16
CA SER A 478 -0.89 26.93 7.17
C SER A 478 -0.30 26.09 8.28
N VAL A 479 -0.44 26.53 9.53
CA VAL A 479 -0.20 25.69 10.71
C VAL A 479 -1.47 25.57 11.51
N GLU A 480 -1.74 24.37 12.03
CA GLU A 480 -2.88 24.12 12.90
C GLU A 480 -2.47 23.25 14.09
N ILE A 481 -2.85 23.65 15.30
CA ILE A 481 -2.63 22.89 16.53
C ILE A 481 -3.98 22.47 17.12
N GLY A 482 -4.19 21.16 17.20
CA GLY A 482 -5.30 20.56 17.93
C GLY A 482 -4.89 20.31 19.36
N LEU A 483 -5.77 20.62 20.31
CA LEU A 483 -5.56 20.39 21.73
C LEU A 483 -6.86 19.93 22.39
N ASN A 484 -6.82 18.75 23.01
CA ASN A 484 -7.83 18.16 23.88
C ASN A 484 -7.26 17.99 25.30
N GLN A 485 -7.68 18.85 26.22
CA GLN A 485 -7.21 18.90 27.60
C GLN A 485 -8.03 17.99 28.52
N ALA A 486 -7.89 16.69 28.30
CA ALA A 486 -8.53 15.62 29.08
C ALA A 486 -7.49 14.66 29.67
N THR A 487 -7.93 13.76 30.57
CA THR A 487 -7.06 12.71 31.13
C THR A 487 -6.59 11.72 30.07
N SER A 488 -7.43 11.44 29.06
CA SER A 488 -7.05 10.81 27.80
C SER A 488 -6.90 11.87 26.71
N GLY A 489 -6.07 12.88 27.01
CA GLY A 489 -5.89 14.05 26.17
C GLY A 489 -5.14 13.72 24.88
N HIS A 490 -5.33 14.59 23.90
CA HIS A 490 -4.74 14.48 22.58
C HIS A 490 -4.27 15.85 22.11
N ALA A 491 -3.12 15.90 21.45
CA ALA A 491 -2.70 17.09 20.72
C ALA A 491 -1.97 16.69 19.45
N GLU A 492 -2.15 17.47 18.39
CA GLU A 492 -1.61 17.16 17.07
C GLU A 492 -1.30 18.44 16.31
N LEU A 493 -0.18 18.43 15.62
CA LEU A 493 0.32 19.52 14.80
C LEU A 493 0.08 19.17 13.33
N TRP A 494 -0.51 20.07 12.57
CA TRP A 494 -0.60 19.99 11.11
C TRP A 494 0.16 21.15 10.45
N LEU A 495 0.89 20.83 9.39
CA LEU A 495 1.53 21.80 8.49
C LEU A 495 0.97 21.60 7.08
N ASN A 496 0.37 22.63 6.50
CA ASN A 496 -0.33 22.58 5.21
C ASN A 496 -1.34 21.42 5.11
N GLY A 497 -2.09 21.20 6.20
CA GLY A 497 -3.08 20.14 6.31
C GLY A 497 -2.53 18.71 6.45
N THR A 498 -1.21 18.54 6.47
CA THR A 498 -0.55 17.25 6.70
C THR A 498 -0.13 17.15 8.17
N SER A 499 -0.48 16.04 8.83
CA SER A 499 -0.06 15.80 10.21
C SER A 499 1.46 15.73 10.30
N ALA A 500 2.03 16.58 11.14
CA ALA A 500 3.44 16.62 11.49
C ALA A 500 3.77 15.74 12.71
N GLY A 501 2.76 15.40 13.52
CA GLY A 501 2.90 14.53 14.68
C GLY A 501 1.81 14.76 15.71
N SER A 502 1.58 13.76 16.55
CA SER A 502 0.54 13.77 17.58
C SER A 502 1.02 13.17 18.90
N ILE A 503 0.40 13.55 20.00
CA ILE A 503 0.55 12.92 21.32
C ILE A 503 -0.81 12.49 21.86
N ASN A 504 -0.82 11.37 22.58
CA ASN A 504 -1.94 10.91 23.40
C ASN A 504 -1.44 10.72 24.83
N ASN A 505 -1.83 11.60 25.75
CA ASN A 505 -1.31 11.65 27.13
C ASN A 505 -2.31 12.35 28.07
N ASP A 506 -2.03 12.37 29.38
CA ASP A 506 -2.78 13.19 30.32
C ASP A 506 -2.47 14.69 30.12
N LEU A 507 -3.35 15.36 29.38
CA LEU A 507 -3.32 16.81 29.15
C LEU A 507 -4.37 17.54 30.00
N SER A 508 -4.94 16.87 31.02
CA SER A 508 -5.96 17.46 31.86
C SER A 508 -5.41 18.66 32.64
N THR A 509 -6.24 19.68 32.77
CA THR A 509 -5.90 20.90 33.52
C THR A 509 -7.15 21.50 34.15
N THR A 510 -6.98 22.16 35.29
CA THR A 510 -8.00 23.00 35.91
C THR A 510 -8.08 24.39 35.29
N ASN A 511 -7.08 24.76 34.47
CA ASN A 511 -6.97 26.04 33.80
C ASN A 511 -6.78 25.78 32.30
N PRO A 512 -7.87 25.66 31.54
CA PRO A 512 -7.78 25.36 30.11
C PRO A 512 -7.37 26.57 29.28
N PHE A 513 -7.08 26.31 28.01
CA PHE A 513 -6.73 27.30 26.99
C PHE A 513 -7.79 28.40 26.93
N SER A 514 -7.36 29.65 27.06
CA SER A 514 -8.27 30.79 27.20
C SER A 514 -7.77 32.07 26.57
N ARG A 515 -6.54 32.09 26.03
CA ARG A 515 -5.99 33.27 25.37
C ARG A 515 -5.04 32.88 24.26
N LEU A 516 -5.33 33.36 23.04
CA LEU A 516 -4.42 33.24 21.90
C LEU A 516 -3.49 34.45 21.86
N MET A 517 -2.21 34.20 21.62
CA MET A 517 -1.20 35.22 21.40
C MET A 517 -0.49 34.96 20.07
N ILE A 518 -0.29 36.01 19.29
CA ILE A 518 0.62 36.02 18.14
C ILE A 518 1.79 36.91 18.52
N LEU A 519 3.01 36.46 18.29
CA LEU A 519 4.21 37.18 18.68
C LEU A 519 5.35 36.96 17.70
N ASN A 520 6.31 37.87 17.74
CA ASN A 520 7.62 37.73 17.13
C ASN A 520 8.65 38.17 18.18
N SER A 521 9.55 37.25 18.55
CA SER A 521 10.60 37.46 19.55
C SER A 521 11.97 37.76 18.93
N SER A 522 12.05 37.91 17.61
CA SER A 522 13.30 38.05 16.86
C SER A 522 13.26 39.22 15.87
N THR A 523 14.38 39.48 15.19
CA THR A 523 14.50 40.53 14.17
C THR A 523 14.02 40.12 12.78
N ASN A 524 13.63 38.86 12.57
CA ASN A 524 13.01 38.47 11.31
C ASN A 524 11.65 39.18 11.18
N ARG A 525 11.11 39.28 9.96
CA ARG A 525 9.73 39.70 9.77
C ARG A 525 8.83 38.48 9.76
N LEU A 526 7.89 38.46 10.70
CA LEU A 526 6.80 37.49 10.75
C LEU A 526 5.53 38.17 10.22
N TYR A 527 4.86 37.49 9.30
CA TYR A 527 3.53 37.84 8.83
C TYR A 527 2.55 36.75 9.23
N VAL A 528 1.36 37.13 9.66
CA VAL A 528 0.29 36.20 10.05
C VAL A 528 -1.03 36.63 9.42
N ASP A 529 -1.80 35.64 8.99
CA ASP A 529 -3.07 35.84 8.30
C ASP A 529 -4.06 34.72 8.64
N ASP A 530 -5.33 34.89 8.29
CA ASP A 530 -6.36 33.85 8.32
C ASP A 530 -6.36 33.02 9.63
N ILE A 531 -6.56 33.69 10.78
CA ILE A 531 -6.60 33.02 12.08
C ILE A 531 -8.01 32.47 12.32
N ASN A 532 -8.11 31.20 12.75
CA ASN A 532 -9.34 30.62 13.29
C ASN A 532 -9.05 29.73 14.50
N VAL A 533 -9.88 29.82 15.52
CA VAL A 533 -9.89 28.95 16.69
C VAL A 533 -11.26 28.30 16.76
N SER A 534 -11.33 26.97 16.76
CA SER A 534 -12.59 26.23 16.64
C SER A 534 -12.64 25.00 17.54
N ALA A 535 -13.83 24.41 17.70
CA ALA A 535 -14.02 23.16 18.43
C ALA A 535 -13.58 21.91 17.65
N SER A 536 -13.51 22.00 16.33
CA SER A 536 -13.17 20.91 15.40
C SER A 536 -12.11 21.35 14.39
N TYR A 537 -11.38 20.38 13.83
CA TYR A 537 -10.32 20.61 12.85
C TYR A 537 -10.79 21.49 11.68
N ASN A 538 -10.00 22.50 11.33
CA ASN A 538 -10.28 23.47 10.27
C ASN A 538 -9.76 22.99 8.92
N GLY A 539 -8.54 22.46 8.92
CA GLY A 539 -7.78 22.24 7.71
C GLY A 539 -7.32 23.55 7.04
N PRO A 540 -6.47 23.42 6.00
CA PRO A 540 -6.07 24.56 5.19
C PRO A 540 -7.25 25.04 4.32
N ILE A 541 -7.29 26.35 4.10
CA ILE A 541 -8.13 27.04 3.11
C ILE A 541 -7.29 27.47 1.90
N ASN A 542 -7.94 27.59 0.74
CA ASN A 542 -7.30 28.00 -0.52
C ASN A 542 -7.23 29.51 -0.68
#